data_AF-A0A8R1IMR6-F1
#
_entry.id   AF-A0A8R1IMR6-F1
#
_cell.length_a   1.000
_cell.length_b   1.000
_cell.length_c   1.000
_cell.angle_alpha   90.00
_cell.angle_beta   90.00
_cell.angle_gamma   90.00
#
_symmetry.space_group_name_H-M   'P 1'
#
loop_
_entity.id
_entity.type
_entity.pdbx_description
1 polymer ?
#
loop_
_entity_poly.entity_id
_entity_poly.type
_entity_poly.pdbx_seq_one_letter_code
_entity_poly.pdbx_strand_id
1 'polypeptide(L)'
;IDIVFVIDTSAGMGADGLMMVKADISTLVGQMSLDPNSERHVQVGLIKYSNVAETIFKPSDYNNEDEFNVDLWTDARLADVDENEDEVNLNLGLVEAARMLGSMRRGVKKAVVVYAASYE
;
A
#
# COMPACT_ATOMS: atom_id res chain seq x y z
N ILE A 1 -12.49 9.23 2.64
CA ILE A 1 -11.16 9.57 2.06
C ILE A 1 -10.68 8.32 1.35
N ASP A 2 -9.94 8.45 0.27
CA ASP A 2 -9.30 7.29 -0.37
C ASP A 2 -7.79 7.41 -0.20
N ILE A 3 -7.13 6.31 0.15
CA ILE A 3 -5.71 6.28 0.50
C ILE A 3 -5.02 5.26 -0.41
N VAL A 4 -3.87 5.64 -0.97
CA VAL A 4 -2.94 4.70 -1.63
C VAL A 4 -1.69 4.60 -0.77
N PHE A 5 -1.36 3.39 -0.33
CA PHE A 5 -0.04 3.08 0.21
C PHE A 5 0.89 2.69 -0.92
N VAL A 6 2.05 3.32 -1.00
CA VAL A 6 3.10 3.02 -1.98
C VAL A 6 4.33 2.56 -1.18
N ILE A 7 4.60 1.27 -1.21
CA ILE A 7 5.61 0.64 -0.35
C ILE A 7 6.83 0.21 -1.16
N ASP A 8 8.00 0.59 -0.69
CA ASP A 8 9.27 0.08 -1.20
C ASP A 8 9.45 -1.37 -0.77
N THR A 9 9.75 -2.25 -1.72
CA THR A 9 10.06 -3.66 -1.48
C THR A 9 11.40 -4.07 -2.10
N SER A 10 12.32 -3.12 -2.25
CA SER A 10 13.70 -3.38 -2.66
C SER A 10 14.51 -4.05 -1.56
N ALA A 11 15.70 -4.56 -1.92
CA ALA A 11 16.65 -5.10 -0.96
C ALA A 11 16.97 -4.09 0.18
N GLY A 12 17.03 -2.79 -0.12
CA GLY A 12 17.28 -1.74 0.88
C GLY A 12 16.20 -1.60 1.96
N MET A 13 14.95 -2.01 1.68
CA MET A 13 13.90 -2.06 2.70
C MET A 13 14.17 -3.18 3.72
N GLY A 14 14.67 -4.32 3.24
CA GLY A 14 14.87 -5.53 4.05
C GLY A 14 13.58 -6.13 4.61
N ALA A 15 13.64 -7.38 5.06
CA ALA A 15 12.49 -8.07 5.65
C ALA A 15 11.96 -7.37 6.91
N ASP A 16 12.86 -6.88 7.78
CA ASP A 16 12.48 -6.17 9.01
C ASP A 16 11.79 -4.82 8.72
N GLY A 17 12.29 -4.06 7.73
CA GLY A 17 11.67 -2.81 7.30
C GLY A 17 10.28 -3.05 6.72
N LEU A 18 10.14 -4.05 5.84
CA LEU A 18 8.85 -4.42 5.28
C LEU A 18 7.87 -4.87 6.37
N MET A 19 8.33 -5.64 7.35
CA MET A 19 7.51 -6.04 8.51
C MET A 19 7.02 -4.83 9.31
N MET A 20 7.87 -3.84 9.57
CA MET A 20 7.48 -2.61 10.26
C MET A 20 6.48 -1.80 9.44
N VAL A 21 6.67 -1.69 8.12
CA VAL A 21 5.73 -1.01 7.22
C VAL A 21 4.36 -1.71 7.23
N LYS A 22 4.32 -3.04 7.14
CA LYS A 22 3.07 -3.82 7.23
C LYS A 22 2.37 -3.61 8.59
N ALA A 23 3.12 -3.55 9.69
CA ALA A 23 2.57 -3.27 11.01
C ALA A 23 1.98 -1.86 11.14
N ASP A 24 2.64 -0.85 10.57
CA ASP A 24 2.14 0.53 10.58
C ASP A 24 0.86 0.66 9.74
N ILE A 25 0.87 0.12 8.51
CA ILE A 25 -0.32 0.08 7.64
C ILE A 25 -1.47 -0.65 8.35
N SER A 26 -1.20 -1.80 8.98
CA SER A 26 -2.23 -2.57 9.68
C SER A 26 -2.82 -1.79 10.86
N THR A 27 -1.99 -1.08 11.63
CA THR A 27 -2.42 -0.22 12.73
C THR A 27 -3.27 0.94 12.24
N LEU A 28 -2.86 1.59 11.14
CA LEU A 28 -3.61 2.70 10.55
C LEU A 28 -4.96 2.24 10.00
N VAL A 29 -4.98 1.18 9.18
CA VAL A 29 -6.22 0.68 8.56
C VAL A 29 -7.17 0.11 9.59
N GLY A 30 -6.67 -0.55 10.65
CA GLY A 30 -7.49 -1.04 11.76
C GLY A 30 -8.22 0.07 12.56
N GLN A 31 -7.84 1.34 12.40
CA GLN A 31 -8.53 2.49 13.00
C GLN A 31 -9.50 3.18 12.03
N MET A 32 -9.59 2.71 10.78
CA MET A 32 -10.46 3.25 9.74
C MET A 32 -11.77 2.44 9.65
N SER A 33 -12.67 2.89 8.76
CA SER A 33 -13.88 2.17 8.41
C SER A 33 -13.94 2.00 6.90
N LEU A 34 -13.61 0.82 6.40
CA LEU A 34 -13.76 0.33 5.03
C LEU A 34 -15.19 -0.07 4.69
N ASP A 35 -16.11 -0.17 5.66
CA ASP A 35 -17.53 -0.40 5.41
C ASP A 35 -18.12 0.70 4.49
N PRO A 36 -18.65 0.35 3.29
CA PRO A 36 -19.28 1.28 2.37
C PRO A 36 -20.48 2.04 2.94
N ASN A 37 -21.13 1.51 3.98
CA ASN A 37 -22.29 2.13 4.64
C ASN A 37 -21.89 3.11 5.75
N SER A 38 -20.61 3.18 6.11
CA SER A 38 -20.10 4.09 7.13
C SER A 38 -20.08 5.53 6.63
N GLU A 39 -20.49 6.48 7.48
CA GLU A 39 -20.34 7.91 7.20
C GLU A 39 -18.88 8.33 7.03
N ARG A 40 -17.94 7.53 7.54
CA ARG A 40 -16.49 7.74 7.43
C ARG A 40 -15.82 6.75 6.49
N HIS A 41 -16.56 6.22 5.52
CA HIS A 41 -16.05 5.20 4.59
C HIS A 41 -14.72 5.61 3.93
N VAL A 42 -13.71 4.77 4.15
CA VAL A 42 -12.37 4.84 3.56
C VAL A 42 -12.20 3.72 2.53
N GLN A 43 -11.50 4.04 1.44
CA GLN A 43 -11.01 3.03 0.50
C GLN A 43 -9.49 3.02 0.52
N VAL A 44 -8.89 1.84 0.46
CA VAL A 44 -7.44 1.66 0.59
C VAL A 44 -6.93 0.87 -0.61
N GLY A 45 -5.99 1.45 -1.34
CA GLY A 45 -5.17 0.75 -2.32
C GLY A 45 -3.74 0.56 -1.80
N LEU A 46 -3.05 -0.45 -2.32
CA LEU A 46 -1.67 -0.75 -1.98
C LEU A 46 -0.90 -1.08 -3.25
N ILE A 47 0.23 -0.40 -3.42
CA ILE A 47 1.18 -0.56 -4.51
C ILE A 47 2.51 -0.91 -3.88
N LYS A 48 3.18 -1.95 -4.38
CA LYS A 48 4.59 -2.16 -4.09
C LYS A 48 5.47 -1.66 -5.23
N TYR A 49 6.68 -1.22 -4.92
CA TYR A 49 7.65 -0.82 -5.92
C TYR A 49 9.08 -1.21 -5.55
N SER A 50 9.88 -1.52 -6.57
CA SER A 50 11.34 -1.64 -6.57
C SER A 50 11.85 -1.20 -7.95
N ASN A 51 12.39 -2.12 -8.75
CA ASN A 51 12.70 -1.93 -10.18
C ASN A 51 11.43 -1.90 -11.05
N VAL A 52 10.33 -2.46 -10.56
CA VAL A 52 8.98 -2.41 -11.14
C VAL A 52 7.96 -1.94 -10.10
N ALA A 53 6.79 -1.44 -10.54
CA ALA A 53 5.68 -1.14 -9.65
C ALA A 53 4.49 -2.07 -9.93
N GLU A 54 3.88 -2.58 -8.88
CA GLU A 54 2.75 -3.51 -8.96
C GLU A 54 1.62 -3.07 -8.02
N THR A 55 0.40 -3.01 -8.55
CA THR A 55 -0.81 -2.87 -7.73
C THR A 55 -1.10 -4.20 -7.04
N ILE A 56 -0.99 -4.20 -5.71
CA ILE A 56 -1.30 -5.35 -4.88
C ILE A 56 -2.79 -5.36 -4.54
N PHE A 57 -3.30 -4.23 -4.02
CA PHE A 57 -4.70 -4.04 -3.67
C PHE A 57 -5.26 -2.80 -4.36
N LYS A 58 -6.47 -2.90 -4.91
CA LYS A 58 -7.21 -1.77 -5.47
C LYS A 58 -8.12 -1.15 -4.41
N PRO A 59 -8.48 0.14 -4.54
CA PRO A 59 -9.25 0.87 -3.52
C PRO A 59 -10.58 0.22 -3.10
N SER A 60 -11.24 -0.50 -4.01
CA SER A 60 -12.54 -1.12 -3.77
C SER A 60 -12.48 -2.62 -3.46
N ASP A 61 -11.28 -3.19 -3.31
CA ASP A 61 -11.13 -4.65 -3.10
C ASP A 61 -11.64 -5.07 -1.71
N TYR A 62 -11.60 -4.16 -0.73
CA TYR A 62 -11.97 -4.44 0.65
C TYR A 62 -13.10 -3.54 1.16
N ASN A 63 -14.05 -4.15 1.86
CA ASN A 63 -15.10 -3.48 2.64
C ASN A 63 -14.96 -3.77 4.15
N ASN A 64 -13.90 -4.48 4.53
CA ASN A 64 -13.60 -4.95 5.88
C ASN A 64 -12.10 -4.86 6.14
N GLU A 65 -11.76 -4.29 7.28
CA GLU A 65 -10.43 -3.94 7.76
C GLU A 65 -9.68 -5.19 8.21
N ASP A 66 -10.39 -6.17 8.78
CA ASP A 66 -9.81 -7.43 9.23
C ASP A 66 -9.39 -8.27 8.01
N GLU A 67 -10.22 -8.32 6.96
CA GLU A 67 -9.89 -8.99 5.69
C GLU A 67 -8.69 -8.32 5.02
N PHE A 68 -8.68 -6.99 4.92
CA PHE A 68 -7.52 -6.24 4.44
C PHE A 68 -6.25 -6.58 5.24
N ASN A 69 -6.35 -6.62 6.57
CA ASN A 69 -5.20 -6.92 7.44
C ASN A 69 -4.71 -8.34 7.22
N VAL A 70 -5.60 -9.34 7.14
CA VAL A 70 -5.23 -10.72 6.87
C VAL A 70 -4.48 -10.82 5.55
N ASP A 71 -4.98 -10.20 4.49
CA ASP A 71 -4.35 -10.24 3.17
C ASP A 71 -3.04 -9.46 3.11
N LEU A 72 -2.95 -8.31 3.80
CA LEU A 72 -1.69 -7.57 3.94
C LEU A 72 -0.59 -8.48 4.48
N TRP A 73 -0.90 -9.33 5.45
CA TRP A 73 0.07 -10.25 6.05
C TRP A 73 0.33 -11.51 5.23
N THR A 74 -0.64 -11.98 4.44
CA THR A 74 -0.61 -13.31 3.81
C THR A 74 -0.45 -13.31 2.28
N ASP A 75 -0.65 -12.18 1.60
CA ASP A 75 -0.45 -12.09 0.14
C ASP A 75 1.00 -12.43 -0.23
N ALA A 76 1.17 -13.45 -1.06
CA ALA A 76 2.48 -13.97 -1.45
C ALA A 76 3.37 -12.92 -2.14
N ARG A 77 2.77 -11.88 -2.74
CA ARG A 77 3.52 -10.79 -3.38
C ARG A 77 4.14 -9.82 -2.38
N LEU A 78 3.72 -9.90 -1.11
CA LEU A 78 4.20 -9.15 0.05
C LEU A 78 4.91 -10.04 1.07
N ALA A 79 5.30 -11.26 0.67
CA ALA A 79 5.96 -12.21 1.55
C ALA A 79 7.40 -11.80 1.88
N ASP A 80 8.09 -11.17 0.93
CA ASP A 80 9.48 -10.76 1.07
C ASP A 80 9.81 -9.53 0.22
N VAL A 81 10.99 -8.96 0.45
CA VAL A 81 11.61 -7.97 -0.42
C VAL A 81 12.31 -8.65 -1.59
N ASP A 82 12.60 -7.88 -2.64
CA ASP A 82 13.47 -8.36 -3.71
C ASP A 82 14.93 -8.24 -3.27
N GLU A 83 15.42 -9.27 -2.56
CA GLU A 83 16.79 -9.30 -1.99
C GLU A 83 17.90 -9.21 -3.04
N ASN A 84 17.58 -9.46 -4.31
CA ASN A 84 18.57 -9.42 -5.40
C ASN A 84 18.54 -8.10 -6.19
N GLU A 85 17.57 -7.21 -5.90
CA GLU A 85 17.40 -5.94 -6.59
C GLU A 85 17.51 -4.76 -5.64
N ASP A 86 18.68 -4.13 -5.68
CA ASP A 86 18.96 -2.85 -5.02
C ASP A 86 18.36 -1.65 -5.80
N GLU A 87 17.81 -1.89 -6.99
CA GLU A 87 17.19 -0.86 -7.80
C GLU A 87 15.86 -0.40 -7.18
N VAL A 88 15.84 0.86 -6.74
CA VAL A 88 14.65 1.54 -6.22
C VAL A 88 14.18 2.59 -7.21
N ASN A 89 12.96 2.45 -7.70
CA ASN A 89 12.36 3.40 -8.61
C ASN A 89 11.02 3.96 -8.13
N LEU A 90 11.11 4.92 -7.21
CA LEU A 90 9.95 5.64 -6.66
C LEU A 90 9.08 6.29 -7.75
N ASN A 91 9.67 6.67 -8.90
CA ASN A 91 8.87 7.26 -9.98
C ASN A 91 7.82 6.28 -10.53
N LEU A 92 8.12 4.99 -10.57
CA LEU A 92 7.18 3.96 -11.05
C LEU A 92 6.04 3.80 -10.05
N GLY A 93 6.37 3.77 -8.75
CA GLY A 93 5.38 3.74 -7.68
C GLY A 93 4.43 4.95 -7.73
N LEU A 94 4.96 6.16 -7.96
CA LEU A 94 4.15 7.38 -8.05
C LEU A 94 3.33 7.46 -9.35
N VAL A 95 3.86 6.98 -10.48
CA VAL A 95 3.10 6.89 -11.74
C VAL A 95 1.92 5.93 -11.58
N GLU A 96 2.15 4.78 -10.94
CA GLU A 96 1.09 3.81 -10.68
C GLU A 96 0.07 4.34 -9.68
N ALA A 97 0.52 5.06 -8.63
CA ALA A 97 -0.36 5.76 -7.72
C ALA A 97 -1.22 6.79 -8.44
N ALA A 98 -0.66 7.58 -9.37
CA ALA A 98 -1.43 8.54 -10.16
C ALA A 98 -2.52 7.88 -11.00
N ARG A 99 -2.27 6.69 -11.57
CA ARG A 99 -3.28 5.90 -12.27
C ARG A 99 -4.37 5.40 -11.31
N MET A 100 -3.99 4.88 -10.16
CA MET A 100 -4.93 4.41 -9.13
C MET A 100 -5.80 5.54 -8.56
N LEU A 101 -5.24 6.73 -8.37
CA LEU A 101 -6.00 7.92 -8.00
C LEU A 101 -7.08 8.26 -9.05
N GLY A 102 -6.83 7.93 -10.33
CA GLY A 102 -7.79 8.07 -11.42
C GLY A 102 -9.01 7.13 -11.31
N SER A 103 -8.84 5.94 -10.72
CA SER A 103 -9.94 4.98 -10.49
C SER A 103 -10.70 5.20 -9.17
N MET A 104 -10.16 6.01 -8.26
CA MET A 104 -10.78 6.32 -6.97
C MET A 104 -12.05 7.18 -7.07
N ARG A 105 -12.85 7.17 -6.00
CA ARG A 105 -14.17 7.81 -5.95
C ARG A 105 -14.08 9.30 -6.25
N ARG A 106 -15.02 9.81 -7.05
CA ARG A 106 -15.14 11.24 -7.36
C ARG A 106 -15.65 12.01 -6.15
N GLY A 107 -15.15 13.23 -5.95
CA GLY A 107 -15.58 14.10 -4.85
C GLY A 107 -15.05 13.73 -3.46
N VAL A 108 -14.28 12.64 -3.35
CA VAL A 108 -13.66 12.20 -2.09
C VAL A 108 -12.23 12.74 -2.02
N LYS A 109 -11.78 13.15 -0.82
CA LYS A 109 -10.37 13.51 -0.58
C LYS A 109 -9.48 12.30 -0.85
N LYS A 110 -8.31 12.53 -1.45
CA LYS A 110 -7.36 11.47 -1.80
C LYS A 110 -6.02 11.74 -1.14
N ALA A 111 -5.36 10.68 -0.67
CA ALA A 111 -4.03 10.75 -0.09
C ALA A 111 -3.14 9.64 -0.66
N VAL A 112 -1.84 9.93 -0.78
CA VAL A 112 -0.81 8.95 -1.09
C VAL A 112 0.16 8.96 0.09
N VAL A 113 0.40 7.79 0.66
CA VAL A 113 1.38 7.58 1.74
C VAL A 113 2.49 6.73 1.17
N VAL A 114 3.72 7.23 1.23
CA VAL A 114 4.89 6.57 0.67
C VAL A 114 5.76 6.05 1.81
N TYR A 115 6.07 4.76 1.77
CA TYR A 115 7.12 4.15 2.57
C TYR A 115 8.31 3.87 1.64
N ALA A 116 9.47 4.40 2.00
CA ALA A 116 10.71 4.25 1.24
C ALA A 116 11.82 3.79 2.20
N ALA A 117 12.74 2.96 1.73
CA ALA A 117 13.88 2.56 2.51
C ALA A 117 14.75 3.78 2.89
N SER A 118 15.28 3.78 4.11
CA SER A 118 16.35 4.70 4.48
C SER A 118 17.67 4.13 3.98
N TYR A 119 18.29 4.78 2.99
CA TYR A 119 19.68 4.49 2.66
C TYR A 119 20.58 5.05 3.76
N GLU A 120 21.33 4.18 4.45
CA GLU A 120 22.49 4.57 5.26
C GLU A 120 23.76 4.70 4.40
#